data_AF-A0ABD1TKQ7-F1
#
_entry.id   AF-A0ABD1TKQ7-F1
#
_cell.length_a   1.000
_cell.length_b   1.000
_cell.length_c   1.000
_cell.angle_alpha   90.00
_cell.angle_beta   90.00
_cell.angle_gamma   90.00
#
_symmetry.space_group_name_H-M   'P 1'
#
loop_
_entity.id
_entity.type
_entity.pdbx_description
1 polymer ?
#
loop_
_entity_poly.entity_id
_entity_poly.type
_entity_poly.pdbx_seq_one_letter_code
_entity_poly.pdbx_strand_id
1 'polypeptide(L)'
;MATHIGDFGIAKLFGEGESMAQTKTLATIGYMAPEYGTEGIVSTSGDVYSFGIMLLEMYTRKKPTDEMFDEKMSLKSWVSHSLSENTISEVVDTNLFGREDQNFSAKEQCVSSILALAIECLTNCPMERISIREVVARLENIKTMFLASTRDAFRRP
;
A
#
# COMPACT_ATOMS: atom_id res chain seq x y z
N MET A 1 -4.74 15.25 13.60
CA MET A 1 -3.61 14.40 14.02
C MET A 1 -2.58 14.42 12.92
N ALA A 2 -1.29 14.47 13.27
CA ALA A 2 -0.18 14.31 12.34
C ALA A 2 0.46 12.93 12.58
N THR A 3 0.79 12.21 11.52
CA THR A 3 1.53 10.95 11.60
C THR A 3 3.03 11.24 11.52
N HIS A 4 3.82 10.46 12.25
CA HIS A 4 5.28 10.58 12.31
C HIS A 4 5.91 9.22 12.03
N ILE A 5 7.01 9.21 11.28
CA ILE A 5 7.82 8.01 11.00
C ILE A 5 8.93 7.93 12.05
N GLY A 6 9.22 6.72 12.55
CA GLY A 6 10.25 6.46 13.55
C GLY A 6 11.00 5.16 13.28
N ASP A 7 11.81 4.75 14.26
CA ASP A 7 12.65 3.54 14.22
C ASP A 7 13.62 3.46 13.03
N PHE A 8 14.64 4.32 13.06
CA PHE A 8 15.70 4.37 12.05
C PHE A 8 16.89 3.44 12.36
N GLY A 9 16.73 2.45 13.26
CA GLY A 9 17.83 1.60 13.74
C GLY A 9 18.52 0.77 12.64
N ILE A 10 17.83 0.54 11.52
CA ILE A 10 18.33 -0.19 10.35
C ILE A 10 18.45 0.70 9.10
N ALA A 11 18.17 2.00 9.22
CA ALA A 11 18.21 2.93 8.10
C ALA A 11 19.62 3.03 7.50
N LYS A 12 19.70 3.22 6.19
CA LYS A 12 20.95 3.40 5.46
C LYS A 12 20.96 4.76 4.79
N LEU A 13 22.05 5.49 4.98
CA LEU A 13 22.32 6.74 4.29
C LEU A 13 23.15 6.42 3.05
N PHE A 14 22.71 6.96 1.91
CA PHE A 14 23.41 6.84 0.65
C PHE A 14 24.24 8.10 0.40
N GLY A 15 25.46 7.91 -0.10
CA GLY A 15 26.29 8.99 -0.63
C GLY A 15 25.76 9.55 -1.94
N GLU A 16 26.38 10.61 -2.42
CA GLU A 16 26.01 11.23 -3.71
C GLU A 16 26.27 10.24 -4.86
N GLY A 17 25.20 9.90 -5.61
CA GLY A 17 25.25 8.92 -6.70
C GLY A 17 24.99 7.47 -6.28
N GLU A 18 24.86 7.18 -4.98
CA GLU A 18 24.46 5.86 -4.50
C GLU A 18 22.93 5.75 -4.44
N SER A 19 22.38 4.65 -4.97
CA SER A 19 20.93 4.38 -4.97
C SER A 19 20.56 3.03 -4.34
N MET A 20 21.56 2.20 -4.05
CA MET A 20 21.39 0.88 -3.47
C MET A 20 22.63 0.50 -2.64
N ALA A 21 22.42 -0.37 -1.65
CA ALA A 21 23.50 -1.03 -0.92
C ALA A 21 23.12 -2.49 -0.65
N GLN A 22 24.11 -3.29 -0.28
CA GLN A 22 23.90 -4.67 0.14
C GLN A 22 24.02 -4.76 1.66
N THR A 23 23.13 -5.54 2.30
CA THR A 23 23.15 -5.74 3.75
C THR A 23 22.91 -7.19 4.13
N LYS A 24 23.35 -7.56 5.34
CA LYS A 24 23.06 -8.84 6.00
C LYS A 24 22.06 -8.67 7.16
N THR A 25 21.59 -7.45 7.40
CA THR A 25 20.58 -7.17 8.41
C THR A 25 19.30 -7.92 8.06
N LEU A 26 18.62 -8.49 9.05
CA LEU A 26 17.29 -9.05 8.86
C LEU A 26 16.27 -7.90 8.84
N ALA A 27 15.42 -7.85 7.81
CA ALA A 27 14.29 -6.95 7.77
C ALA A 27 13.01 -7.64 8.28
N THR A 28 11.93 -6.87 8.41
CA THR A 28 10.66 -7.36 8.93
C THR A 28 9.97 -8.29 7.91
N ILE A 29 9.76 -9.54 8.31
CA ILE A 29 9.09 -10.57 7.49
C ILE A 29 7.72 -10.04 7.02
N GLY A 30 7.44 -10.26 5.73
CA GLY A 30 6.20 -9.83 5.07
C GLY A 30 6.23 -8.42 4.47
N TYR A 31 7.16 -7.55 4.90
CA TYR A 31 7.32 -6.19 4.36
C TYR A 31 8.51 -6.08 3.40
N MET A 32 9.42 -7.05 3.42
CA MET A 32 10.62 -7.06 2.59
C MET A 32 10.29 -7.07 1.10
N ALA A 33 10.95 -6.18 0.36
CA ALA A 33 10.98 -6.26 -1.09
C ALA A 33 11.68 -7.55 -1.54
N PRO A 34 11.28 -8.15 -2.68
CA PRO A 34 11.86 -9.40 -3.16
C PRO A 34 13.39 -9.38 -3.26
N GLU A 35 13.95 -8.28 -3.80
CA GLU A 35 15.39 -8.07 -3.96
C GLU A 35 16.15 -7.98 -2.62
N TYR A 36 15.48 -7.56 -1.55
CA TYR A 36 16.05 -7.59 -0.21
C TYR A 36 16.15 -9.04 0.28
N GLY A 37 15.06 -9.80 0.14
CA GLY A 37 14.99 -11.17 0.65
C GLY A 37 15.94 -12.12 -0.06
N THR A 38 16.19 -11.92 -1.36
CA THR A 38 17.05 -12.79 -2.17
C THR A 38 18.52 -12.34 -2.18
N GLU A 39 18.78 -11.05 -2.31
CA GLU A 39 20.12 -10.51 -2.59
C GLU A 39 20.66 -9.62 -1.45
N GLY A 40 19.81 -9.30 -0.46
CA GLY A 40 20.13 -8.36 0.61
C GLY A 40 20.19 -6.91 0.10
N ILE A 41 19.55 -6.60 -1.02
CA ILE A 41 19.58 -5.26 -1.62
C ILE A 41 18.62 -4.33 -0.86
N VAL A 42 19.18 -3.23 -0.35
CA VAL A 42 18.43 -2.08 0.17
C VAL A 42 18.47 -0.94 -0.83
N SER A 43 17.33 -0.28 -1.02
CA SER A 43 17.20 0.88 -1.87
C SER A 43 15.96 1.67 -1.46
N THR A 44 15.85 2.91 -1.92
CA THR A 44 14.61 3.71 -1.77
C THR A 44 13.42 3.06 -2.48
N SER A 45 13.65 2.27 -3.53
CA SER A 45 12.60 1.47 -4.17
C SER A 45 12.10 0.36 -3.25
N GLY A 46 12.98 -0.25 -2.44
CA GLY A 46 12.59 -1.24 -1.42
C GLY A 46 11.68 -0.65 -0.32
N ASP A 47 11.92 0.62 0.05
CA ASP A 47 11.03 1.34 0.98
C ASP A 47 9.63 1.55 0.38
N VAL A 48 9.53 1.80 -0.94
CA VAL A 48 8.24 1.90 -1.64
C VAL A 48 7.47 0.58 -1.59
N TYR A 49 8.15 -0.56 -1.76
CA TYR A 49 7.51 -1.87 -1.63
C TYR A 49 6.94 -2.06 -0.22
N SER A 50 7.75 -1.76 0.80
CA SER A 50 7.34 -1.86 2.21
C SER A 50 6.14 -0.96 2.52
N PHE A 51 6.12 0.25 1.95
CA PHE A 51 5.01 1.18 2.02
C PHE A 51 3.73 0.62 1.36
N GLY A 52 3.86 -0.07 0.22
CA GLY A 52 2.76 -0.77 -0.43
C GLY A 52 2.12 -1.82 0.47
N ILE A 53 2.93 -2.65 1.14
CA ILE A 53 2.43 -3.65 2.10
C ILE A 53 1.70 -2.96 3.26
N MET A 54 2.27 -1.88 3.80
CA MET A 54 1.65 -1.10 4.88
C MET A 54 0.29 -0.52 4.46
N LEU A 55 0.14 -0.04 3.22
CA LEU A 55 -1.15 0.42 2.71
C LEU A 55 -2.17 -0.72 2.64
N LEU A 56 -1.77 -1.90 2.12
CA LEU A 56 -2.66 -3.05 2.10
C LEU A 56 -3.10 -3.45 3.51
N GLU A 57 -2.15 -3.54 4.45
CA GLU A 57 -2.43 -3.85 5.85
C GLU A 57 -3.38 -2.83 6.49
N MET A 58 -3.19 -1.53 6.22
CA MET A 58 -4.02 -0.46 6.80
C MET A 58 -5.49 -0.59 6.40
N TYR A 59 -5.78 -0.89 5.12
CA TYR A 59 -7.14 -0.95 4.60
C TYR A 59 -7.82 -2.31 4.82
N THR A 60 -7.04 -3.40 4.89
CA THR A 60 -7.57 -4.75 5.13
C THR A 60 -7.60 -5.12 6.61
N ARG A 61 -6.79 -4.43 7.44
CA ARG A 61 -6.48 -4.79 8.83
C ARG A 61 -5.89 -6.20 8.96
N LYS A 62 -5.25 -6.68 7.89
CA LYS A 62 -4.58 -7.98 7.84
C LYS A 62 -3.08 -7.78 7.76
N LYS A 63 -2.36 -8.42 8.69
CA LYS A 63 -0.90 -8.45 8.64
C LYS A 63 -0.45 -9.27 7.44
N PRO A 64 0.67 -8.94 6.79
CA PRO A 64 1.21 -9.80 5.74
C PRO A 64 1.58 -11.22 6.24
N THR A 65 1.70 -11.40 7.55
CA THR A 65 1.97 -12.67 8.24
C THR A 65 0.75 -13.24 8.98
N ASP A 66 -0.47 -12.80 8.65
CA ASP A 66 -1.70 -13.37 9.20
C ASP A 66 -1.80 -14.87 8.85
N GLU A 67 -2.36 -15.68 9.75
CA GLU A 67 -2.45 -17.15 9.59
C GLU A 67 -3.26 -17.57 8.35
N MET A 68 -4.09 -16.67 7.81
CA MET A 68 -4.82 -16.92 6.57
C MET A 68 -3.93 -16.91 5.31
N PHE A 69 -2.69 -16.43 5.41
CA PHE A 69 -1.74 -16.37 4.32
C PHE A 69 -0.70 -17.49 4.43
N ASP A 70 -0.37 -18.09 3.29
CA ASP A 70 0.54 -19.22 3.19
C ASP A 70 1.41 -19.11 1.91
N GLU A 71 2.08 -20.20 1.56
CA GLU A 71 2.92 -20.26 0.35
C GLU A 71 2.14 -20.03 -0.95
N LYS A 72 0.83 -20.26 -0.96
CA LYS A 72 -0.04 -20.15 -2.14
C LYS A 72 -0.75 -18.81 -2.22
N MET A 73 -1.01 -18.17 -1.08
CA MET A 73 -1.74 -16.91 -1.02
C MET A 73 -1.09 -15.92 -0.07
N SER A 74 -0.59 -14.84 -0.64
CA SER A 74 -0.08 -13.67 0.08
C SER A 74 -1.13 -12.56 0.19
N LEU A 75 -0.92 -11.61 1.11
CA LEU A 75 -1.73 -10.38 1.19
C LEU A 75 -1.82 -9.66 -0.16
N LYS A 76 -0.69 -9.56 -0.88
CA LYS A 76 -0.61 -8.97 -2.23
C LYS A 76 -1.53 -9.70 -3.21
N SER A 77 -1.41 -11.02 -3.33
CA SER A 77 -2.20 -11.80 -4.30
C SER A 77 -3.69 -11.82 -3.94
N TRP A 78 -4.03 -11.88 -2.65
CA TRP A 78 -5.41 -11.84 -2.18
C TRP A 78 -6.10 -10.52 -2.54
N VAL A 79 -5.46 -9.38 -2.26
CA VAL A 79 -6.01 -8.06 -2.65
C VAL A 79 -6.02 -7.89 -4.18
N SER A 80 -4.99 -8.36 -4.88
CA SER A 80 -4.92 -8.27 -6.35
C SER A 80 -6.08 -9.01 -7.01
N HIS A 81 -6.44 -10.18 -6.48
CA HIS A 81 -7.58 -10.96 -6.97
C HIS A 81 -8.91 -10.27 -6.66
N SER A 82 -9.08 -9.71 -5.47
CA SER A 82 -10.29 -8.96 -5.13
C SER A 82 -10.47 -7.70 -6.01
N LEU A 83 -9.37 -7.02 -6.37
CA LEU A 83 -9.40 -5.91 -7.33
C LEU A 83 -9.83 -6.37 -8.73
N SER A 84 -9.37 -7.55 -9.20
CA SER A 84 -9.74 -8.06 -10.53
C SER A 84 -11.20 -8.52 -10.61
N GLU A 85 -11.72 -9.11 -9.53
CA GLU A 85 -13.12 -9.57 -9.45
C GLU A 85 -14.09 -8.46 -9.02
N ASN A 86 -13.59 -7.25 -8.74
CA ASN A 86 -14.37 -6.13 -8.23
C ASN A 86 -15.13 -6.47 -6.93
N THR A 87 -14.50 -7.24 -6.03
CA THR A 87 -15.06 -7.69 -4.73
C THR A 87 -14.36 -7.04 -3.53
N ILE A 88 -13.91 -5.79 -3.67
CA ILE A 88 -13.05 -5.10 -2.71
C ILE A 88 -13.70 -4.98 -1.32
N SER A 89 -15.01 -4.93 -1.26
CA SER A 89 -15.78 -4.94 -0.02
C SER A 89 -15.57 -6.20 0.84
N GLU A 90 -15.07 -7.30 0.26
CA GLU A 90 -14.75 -8.55 0.97
C GLU A 90 -13.39 -8.52 1.68
N VAL A 91 -12.45 -7.70 1.20
CA VAL A 91 -11.07 -7.65 1.73
C VAL A 91 -10.81 -6.46 2.63
N VAL A 92 -11.60 -5.39 2.49
CA VAL A 92 -11.48 -4.16 3.28
C VAL A 92 -12.06 -4.35 4.69
N ASP A 93 -11.47 -3.70 5.70
CA ASP A 93 -11.97 -3.74 7.08
C ASP A 93 -13.45 -3.33 7.11
N THR A 94 -14.29 -4.23 7.62
CA THR A 94 -15.73 -4.03 7.84
C THR A 94 -16.09 -2.74 8.58
N ASN A 95 -15.16 -2.16 9.35
CA ASN A 95 -15.35 -0.89 10.05
C ASN A 95 -15.23 0.35 9.14
N LEU A 96 -14.69 0.22 7.91
CA LEU A 96 -14.56 1.32 6.94
C LEU A 96 -15.89 1.64 6.23
N PHE A 97 -16.76 0.63 6.08
CA PHE A 97 -18.07 0.75 5.46
C PHE A 97 -19.17 0.58 6.50
N GLY A 98 -19.72 1.69 7.00
CA GLY A 98 -20.87 1.63 7.91
C GLY A 98 -22.10 1.10 7.19
N ARG A 99 -23.01 0.42 7.91
CA ARG A 99 -24.26 -0.15 7.35
C ARG A 99 -25.20 0.90 6.72
N GLU A 100 -25.02 2.19 7.02
CA GLU A 100 -25.83 3.31 6.53
C GLU A 100 -24.96 4.43 5.91
N ASP A 101 -23.82 4.07 5.32
CA ASP A 101 -22.91 5.05 4.74
C ASP A 101 -23.48 5.67 3.45
N GLN A 102 -23.96 6.91 3.55
CA GLN A 102 -24.46 7.68 2.39
C GLN A 102 -23.39 7.84 1.28
N ASN A 103 -22.11 7.67 1.64
CA ASN A 103 -20.97 7.77 0.74
C ASN A 103 -20.33 6.41 0.43
N PHE A 104 -21.05 5.29 0.61
CA PHE A 104 -20.51 3.94 0.39
C PHE A 104 -19.77 3.80 -0.94
N SER A 105 -20.42 4.16 -2.06
CA SER A 105 -19.82 4.07 -3.39
C SER A 105 -18.58 4.96 -3.55
N ALA A 106 -18.58 6.17 -2.99
CA ALA A 106 -17.43 7.06 -3.04
C ALA A 106 -16.25 6.51 -2.20
N LYS A 107 -16.55 5.93 -1.03
CA LYS A 107 -15.55 5.28 -0.17
C LYS A 107 -14.98 4.03 -0.86
N GLU A 108 -15.84 3.18 -1.42
CA GLU A 108 -15.43 1.97 -2.13
C GLU A 108 -14.51 2.32 -3.30
N GLN A 109 -14.87 3.31 -4.12
CA GLN A 109 -14.03 3.78 -5.22
C GLN A 109 -12.70 4.35 -4.74
N CYS A 110 -12.71 5.11 -3.63
CA CYS A 110 -11.50 5.68 -3.03
C CYS A 110 -10.56 4.56 -2.56
N VAL A 111 -11.08 3.62 -1.77
CA VAL A 111 -10.32 2.47 -1.26
C VAL A 111 -9.79 1.62 -2.40
N SER A 112 -10.61 1.34 -3.41
CA SER A 112 -10.21 0.63 -4.64
C SER A 112 -9.01 1.30 -5.31
N SER A 113 -9.06 2.63 -5.47
CA SER A 113 -7.97 3.40 -6.09
C SER A 113 -6.69 3.35 -5.27
N ILE A 114 -6.80 3.36 -3.93
CA ILE A 114 -5.64 3.28 -3.03
C ILE A 114 -5.04 1.87 -3.05
N LEU A 115 -5.86 0.82 -3.01
CA LEU A 115 -5.39 -0.56 -3.09
C LEU A 115 -4.72 -0.85 -4.44
N ALA A 116 -5.28 -0.35 -5.55
CA ALA A 116 -4.64 -0.45 -6.87
C ALA A 116 -3.26 0.22 -6.89
N LEU A 117 -3.15 1.44 -6.35
CA LEU A 117 -1.86 2.12 -6.22
C LEU A 117 -0.88 1.37 -5.31
N ALA A 118 -1.37 0.75 -4.23
CA ALA A 118 -0.56 -0.09 -3.37
C ALA A 118 -0.03 -1.33 -4.12
N ILE A 119 -0.83 -1.97 -4.99
CA ILE A 119 -0.37 -3.07 -5.85
C ILE A 119 0.75 -2.62 -6.79
N GLU A 120 0.69 -1.39 -7.34
CA GLU A 120 1.75 -0.83 -8.18
C GLU A 120 3.06 -0.60 -7.40
N CYS A 121 2.98 -0.26 -6.11
CA CYS A 121 4.13 -0.18 -5.20
C CYS A 121 4.77 -1.56 -4.98
N LEU A 122 4.01 -2.64 -5.12
CA LEU A 122 4.45 -4.02 -4.90
C LEU A 122 5.03 -4.69 -6.15
N THR A 123 5.32 -3.93 -7.21
CA THR A 123 6.00 -4.45 -8.41
C THR A 123 7.33 -5.11 -8.03
N ASN A 124 7.55 -6.33 -8.52
CA ASN A 124 8.72 -7.12 -8.14
C ASN A 124 10.02 -6.53 -8.70
N CYS A 125 9.99 -6.01 -9.94
CA CYS A 125 11.12 -5.33 -10.55
C CYS A 125 11.30 -3.93 -9.92
N PRO A 126 12.43 -3.63 -9.25
CA PRO A 126 12.62 -2.35 -8.56
C PRO A 126 12.65 -1.15 -9.50
N MET A 127 13.04 -1.36 -10.76
CA MET A 127 13.14 -0.32 -11.81
C MET A 127 11.79 0.04 -12.44
N GLU A 128 10.83 -0.89 -12.41
CA GLU A 128 9.47 -0.68 -12.90
C GLU A 128 8.52 -0.23 -11.78
N ARG A 129 8.99 -0.31 -10.53
CA ARG A 129 8.23 0.10 -9.35
C ARG A 129 8.04 1.61 -9.36
N ILE A 130 6.80 2.03 -9.11
CA ILE A 130 6.41 3.44 -9.00
C ILE A 130 7.28 4.17 -7.96
N SER A 131 7.66 5.42 -8.23
CA SER A 131 8.47 6.21 -7.27
C SER A 131 7.59 6.76 -6.14
N ILE A 132 8.16 6.95 -4.94
CA ILE A 132 7.41 7.53 -3.82
C ILE A 132 6.83 8.92 -4.14
N ARG A 133 7.49 9.70 -5.01
CA ARG A 133 6.99 10.99 -5.48
C ARG A 133 5.68 10.83 -6.24
N GLU A 134 5.63 9.85 -7.14
CA GLU A 134 4.44 9.56 -7.94
C GLU A 134 3.33 8.97 -7.06
N VAL A 135 3.68 8.11 -6.10
CA VAL A 135 2.73 7.59 -5.11
C VAL A 135 2.05 8.73 -4.33
N VAL A 136 2.82 9.69 -3.83
CA VAL A 136 2.28 10.87 -3.12
C VAL A 136 1.36 11.70 -4.02
N ALA A 137 1.77 11.96 -5.27
CA ALA A 137 0.96 12.72 -6.21
C ALA A 137 -0.39 12.04 -6.49
N ARG A 138 -0.39 10.71 -6.67
CA ARG A 138 -1.61 9.93 -6.88
C ARG A 138 -2.49 9.85 -5.64
N LEU A 139 -1.91 9.73 -4.44
CA LEU A 139 -2.68 9.76 -3.19
C LEU A 139 -3.40 11.10 -3.00
N GLU A 140 -2.74 12.24 -3.27
CA GLU A 140 -3.39 13.56 -3.19
C GLU A 140 -4.49 13.73 -4.26
N ASN A 141 -4.31 13.14 -5.45
CA ASN A 141 -5.36 13.11 -6.46
C ASN A 141 -6.58 12.29 -5.98
N ILE A 142 -6.36 11.05 -5.50
CA ILE A 142 -7.43 10.19 -4.97
C ILE A 142 -8.21 10.90 -3.85
N LYS A 143 -7.50 11.53 -2.92
CA LYS A 143 -8.10 12.34 -1.84
C LYS A 143 -8.94 13.48 -2.39
N THR A 144 -8.46 14.20 -3.40
CA THR A 144 -9.20 15.31 -4.03
C THR A 144 -10.49 14.80 -4.68
N MET A 145 -10.41 13.68 -5.43
CA MET A 145 -11.57 13.05 -6.07
C MET A 145 -12.59 12.57 -5.04
N PHE A 146 -12.14 11.94 -3.96
CA PHE A 146 -13.02 11.50 -2.87
C PHE A 146 -13.74 12.68 -2.20
N LEU A 147 -13.03 13.78 -1.92
CA LEU A 147 -13.63 14.98 -1.33
C LEU A 147 -14.63 15.66 -2.28
N ALA A 148 -14.42 15.60 -3.59
CA ALA A 148 -15.39 16.11 -4.56
C ALA A 148 -16.68 15.27 -4.57
N SER A 149 -16.55 13.95 -4.68
CA SER A 149 -17.69 13.02 -4.74
C SER A 149 -18.57 13.05 -3.48
N THR A 150 -17.98 13.31 -2.31
CA THR A 150 -18.71 13.43 -1.04
C THR A 150 -19.37 14.80 -0.84
N ARG A 151 -18.89 15.85 -1.50
CA ARG A 151 -19.50 17.19 -1.49
C ARG A 151 -20.72 17.28 -2.40
N ASP A 152 -20.70 16.58 -3.55
CA ASP A 152 -21.84 16.56 -4.48
C ASP A 152 -23.06 15.80 -3.93
N ALA A 153 -22.87 14.91 -2.94
CA ALA A 153 -23.97 14.26 -2.23
C ALA A 153 -24.88 15.24 -1.47
N PHE A 154 -24.38 16.44 -1.10
CA PHE A 154 -25.14 17.49 -0.42
C PHE A 154 -25.83 18.50 -1.35
N ARG A 155 -25.65 18.37 -2.67
CA ARG A 155 -26.18 19.31 -3.68
C ARG A 155 -27.33 18.77 -4.52
N ARG A 156 -27.82 17.56 -4.25
CA ARG A 156 -29.01 17.04 -4.93
C ARG A 156 -30.27 17.69 -4.34
N PRO A 157 -31.10 18.37 -5.16
CA PRO A 157 -32.32 19.05 -4.71
C PRO A 157 -33.40 18.07 -4.23
#